data_AF-A0A0F6W2G2-F1
#
_entry.id   AF-A0A0F6W2G2-F1
#
_cell.length_a   1.000
_cell.length_b   1.000
_cell.length_c   1.000
_cell.angle_alpha   90.00
_cell.angle_beta   90.00
_cell.angle_gamma   90.00
#
_symmetry.space_group_name_H-M   'P 1'
#
loop_
_entity.id
_entity.type
_entity.pdbx_description
1 polymer ?
#
loop_
_entity_poly.entity_id
_entity_poly.type
_entity_poly.pdbx_seq_one_letter_code
_entity_poly.pdbx_strand_id
1 'polypeptide(L)'
;MADEDDKDLERDGDEDTSDPSAAGDSDDAGADDDVARREAAAIEREERELAEAAAENEANPVTSLLGIERWVQFAFIAAAVITFYLSDRLITFAWGFFAEPDPTIVSGAAALIGIVGSFLLYRHPRVNELAHEVVGELSKVTWPTRDETYYSTVVVIVTSIIAAVYTGVFDALWSAFTDLIYNV
;
A
#
# COMPACT_ATOMS: atom_id res chain seq x y z
N MET A 1 46.05 42.73 -66.45
CA MET A 1 45.57 42.26 -67.76
C MET A 1 46.78 41.73 -68.49
N ALA A 2 46.66 40.53 -69.06
CA ALA A 2 47.68 39.75 -69.75
C ALA A 2 48.69 39.08 -68.79
N ASP A 3 48.66 37.75 -68.66
CA ASP A 3 49.36 36.75 -69.51
C ASP A 3 50.88 36.79 -69.17
N GLU A 4 51.62 35.72 -68.95
CA GLU A 4 51.73 34.46 -69.70
C GLU A 4 52.82 33.61 -68.98
N ASP A 5 52.94 32.34 -69.38
CA ASP A 5 54.14 31.49 -69.35
C ASP A 5 54.64 30.88 -68.02
N ASP A 6 54.48 29.56 -67.80
CA ASP A 6 55.12 28.41 -68.46
C ASP A 6 56.47 28.02 -67.78
N LYS A 7 56.46 26.84 -67.15
CA LYS A 7 57.48 25.78 -67.27
C LYS A 7 57.38 24.75 -66.14
N ASP A 8 56.75 23.65 -66.52
CA ASP A 8 57.20 22.26 -66.35
C ASP A 8 58.63 22.06 -65.84
N LEU A 9 58.79 21.07 -64.96
CA LEU A 9 59.64 19.89 -65.21
C LEU A 9 59.44 18.85 -64.08
N GLU A 10 58.64 17.85 -64.41
CA GLU A 10 58.95 16.41 -64.26
C GLU A 10 60.47 16.13 -64.05
N ARG A 11 60.99 15.13 -63.33
CA ARG A 11 60.51 13.85 -62.79
C ARG A 11 61.78 13.07 -62.38
N ASP A 12 61.60 12.02 -61.57
CA ASP A 12 62.48 10.86 -61.30
C ASP A 12 63.66 11.01 -60.33
N GLY A 13 63.74 10.05 -59.40
CA GLY A 13 64.94 9.75 -58.64
C GLY A 13 64.65 9.08 -57.31
N ASP A 14 64.14 7.85 -57.36
CA ASP A 14 64.18 6.89 -56.25
C ASP A 14 65.59 6.82 -55.63
N GLU A 15 65.70 6.68 -54.31
CA GLU A 15 66.55 5.63 -53.73
C GLU A 15 66.29 5.43 -52.23
N ASP A 16 65.69 4.28 -51.98
CA ASP A 16 65.65 3.46 -50.78
C ASP A 16 66.99 3.37 -50.04
N THR A 17 66.98 3.65 -48.73
CA THR A 17 67.66 2.82 -47.72
C THR A 17 67.02 3.01 -46.34
N SER A 18 66.15 2.06 -45.95
CA SER A 18 66.31 1.19 -44.75
C SER A 18 67.41 1.58 -43.73
N ASP A 19 67.28 1.54 -42.40
CA ASP A 19 66.34 0.98 -41.41
C ASP A 19 66.88 1.45 -40.00
N PRO A 20 66.53 0.85 -38.85
CA PRO A 20 65.65 1.35 -37.80
C PRO A 20 66.36 1.73 -36.49
N SER A 21 65.64 2.41 -35.58
CA SER A 21 65.63 2.13 -34.12
C SER A 21 65.04 3.30 -33.34
N ALA A 22 63.80 3.13 -32.88
CA ALA A 22 63.32 3.59 -31.56
C ALA A 22 61.89 3.09 -31.36
N ALA A 23 61.75 1.81 -31.02
CA ALA A 23 60.54 1.27 -30.42
C ALA A 23 60.58 1.55 -28.90
N GLY A 24 59.49 2.10 -28.39
CA GLY A 24 59.26 2.35 -26.97
C GLY A 24 57.76 2.44 -26.69
N ASP A 25 57.15 1.28 -26.47
CA ASP A 25 56.16 0.97 -25.42
C ASP A 25 55.01 1.98 -25.17
N SER A 26 53.84 1.74 -25.78
CA SER A 26 52.60 2.45 -25.42
C SER A 26 51.29 1.69 -25.72
N ASP A 27 51.29 0.35 -25.75
CA ASP A 27 50.12 -0.42 -26.20
C ASP A 27 49.30 -1.10 -25.08
N ASP A 28 49.74 -1.03 -23.80
CA ASP A 28 49.03 -1.66 -22.68
C ASP A 28 48.16 -0.67 -21.87
N ALA A 29 48.46 0.64 -21.93
CA ALA A 29 47.70 1.67 -21.20
C ALA A 29 46.32 1.99 -21.80
N GLY A 30 46.03 1.54 -23.03
CA GLY A 30 44.76 1.78 -23.71
C GLY A 30 43.67 0.76 -23.39
N ALA A 31 44.06 -0.49 -23.07
CA ALA A 31 43.11 -1.56 -22.78
C ALA A 31 42.38 -1.34 -21.44
N ASP A 32 43.11 -0.88 -20.42
CA ASP A 32 42.53 -0.55 -19.12
C ASP A 32 41.64 0.70 -19.17
N ASP A 33 42.01 1.70 -19.98
CA ASP A 33 41.19 2.91 -20.19
C ASP A 33 39.89 2.59 -20.95
N ASP A 34 39.94 1.64 -21.90
CA ASP A 34 38.78 1.16 -22.63
C ASP A 34 37.84 0.33 -21.77
N VAL A 35 38.36 -0.51 -20.86
CA VAL A 35 37.55 -1.24 -19.88
C VAL A 35 36.90 -0.26 -18.91
N ALA A 36 37.66 0.69 -18.36
CA ALA A 36 37.13 1.72 -17.47
C ALA A 36 36.04 2.58 -18.15
N ARG A 37 36.20 2.92 -19.43
CA ARG A 37 35.16 3.62 -20.22
C ARG A 37 33.91 2.78 -20.45
N ARG A 38 34.07 1.48 -20.68
CA ARG A 38 32.94 0.55 -20.87
C ARG A 38 32.18 0.32 -19.56
N GLU A 39 32.88 0.19 -18.45
CA GLU A 39 32.29 0.08 -17.11
C GLU A 39 31.59 1.39 -16.72
N ALA A 40 32.22 2.56 -16.95
CA ALA A 40 31.60 3.86 -16.72
C ALA A 40 30.33 4.04 -17.57
N ALA A 41 30.37 3.64 -18.85
CA ALA A 41 29.21 3.70 -19.72
C ALA A 41 28.12 2.68 -19.35
N ALA A 42 28.47 1.54 -18.73
CA ALA A 42 27.52 0.57 -18.22
C ALA A 42 26.83 1.06 -16.95
N ILE A 43 27.59 1.67 -16.03
CA ILE A 43 27.06 2.30 -14.81
C ILE A 43 26.11 3.44 -15.17
N GLU A 44 26.48 4.31 -16.13
CA GLU A 44 25.60 5.41 -16.55
C GLU A 44 24.30 4.89 -17.21
N ARG A 45 24.36 3.76 -17.93
CA ARG A 45 23.17 3.11 -18.48
C ARG A 45 22.29 2.53 -17.39
N GLU A 46 22.87 1.84 -16.42
CA GLU A 46 22.15 1.27 -15.29
C GLU A 46 21.53 2.37 -14.42
N GLU A 47 22.25 3.48 -14.19
CA GLU A 47 21.73 4.67 -13.52
C GLU A 47 20.58 5.32 -14.31
N ARG A 48 20.67 5.39 -15.64
CA ARG A 48 19.58 5.88 -16.50
C ARG A 48 18.37 4.95 -16.47
N GLU A 49 18.58 3.64 -16.55
CA GLU A 49 17.51 2.64 -16.47
C GLU A 49 16.83 2.65 -15.09
N LEU A 50 17.59 2.81 -14.01
CA LEU A 50 17.07 2.98 -12.65
C LEU A 50 16.32 4.31 -12.49
N ALA A 51 16.82 5.40 -13.09
CA ALA A 51 16.15 6.69 -13.08
C ALA A 51 14.84 6.66 -13.89
N GLU A 52 14.82 5.98 -15.03
CA GLU A 52 13.62 5.76 -15.85
C GLU A 52 12.60 4.87 -15.11
N ALA A 53 13.05 3.79 -14.47
CA ALA A 53 12.19 2.91 -13.68
C ALA A 53 11.66 3.57 -12.38
N ALA A 54 12.46 4.45 -11.75
CA ALA A 54 12.02 5.27 -10.62
C ALA A 54 10.97 6.29 -11.06
N ALA A 55 11.20 6.96 -12.19
CA ALA A 55 10.25 7.91 -12.77
C ALA A 55 8.94 7.21 -13.22
N GLU A 56 9.02 5.98 -13.74
CA GLU A 56 7.85 5.19 -14.12
C GLU A 56 7.00 4.81 -12.90
N ASN A 57 7.62 4.41 -11.79
CA ASN A 57 6.93 4.12 -10.53
C ASN A 57 6.29 5.37 -9.92
N GLU A 58 6.95 6.53 -10.01
CA GLU A 58 6.41 7.81 -9.56
C GLU A 58 5.24 8.27 -10.46
N ALA A 59 5.31 7.98 -11.76
CA ALA A 59 4.28 8.34 -12.74
C ALA A 59 3.05 7.41 -12.75
N ASN A 60 3.11 6.23 -12.12
CA ASN A 60 1.98 5.29 -12.03
C ASN A 60 1.28 5.38 -10.65
N PRO A 61 0.39 6.36 -10.42
CA PRO A 61 -0.38 6.48 -9.18
C PRO A 61 -1.29 5.27 -8.94
N VAL A 62 -1.56 4.47 -9.97
CA VAL A 62 -2.39 3.26 -9.92
C VAL A 62 -1.89 2.31 -8.84
N THR A 63 -0.59 2.06 -8.70
CA THR A 63 -0.05 1.09 -7.73
C THR A 63 -0.33 1.48 -6.27
N SER A 64 -0.36 2.78 -5.96
CA SER A 64 -0.71 3.31 -4.63
C SER A 64 -2.23 3.31 -4.38
N LEU A 65 -3.04 3.49 -5.42
CA LEU A 65 -4.51 3.51 -5.32
C LEU A 65 -5.12 2.11 -5.24
N LEU A 66 -4.47 1.11 -5.82
CA LEU A 66 -4.95 -0.29 -5.83
C LEU A 66 -5.08 -0.89 -4.42
N GLY A 67 -4.35 -0.37 -3.43
CA GLY A 67 -4.49 -0.80 -2.03
C GLY A 67 -5.84 -0.39 -1.43
N ILE A 68 -6.27 0.85 -1.67
CA ILE A 68 -7.45 1.43 -1.00
C ILE A 68 -8.76 0.93 -1.61
N GLU A 69 -8.77 0.73 -2.93
CA GLU A 69 -9.94 0.24 -3.65
C GLU A 69 -10.33 -1.18 -3.20
N ARG A 70 -9.35 -2.04 -2.88
CA ARG A 70 -9.59 -3.40 -2.36
C ARG A 70 -10.38 -3.37 -1.04
N TRP A 71 -10.07 -2.44 -0.15
CA TRP A 71 -10.78 -2.31 1.12
C TRP A 71 -12.23 -1.86 0.93
N VAL A 72 -12.47 -0.96 -0.03
CA VAL A 72 -13.82 -0.54 -0.40
C VAL A 72 -14.62 -1.72 -0.98
N GLN A 73 -14.02 -2.51 -1.87
CA GLN A 73 -14.65 -3.72 -2.41
C GLN A 73 -15.01 -4.73 -1.31
N PHE A 74 -14.11 -5.00 -0.37
CA PHE A 74 -14.40 -5.86 0.78
C PHE A 74 -15.53 -5.31 1.66
N ALA A 75 -15.61 -3.99 1.85
CA ALA A 75 -16.72 -3.37 2.58
C ALA A 75 -18.07 -3.59 1.88
N PHE A 76 -18.14 -3.49 0.55
CA PHE A 76 -19.36 -3.76 -0.20
C PHE A 76 -19.76 -5.25 -0.22
N ILE A 77 -18.78 -6.16 -0.24
CA ILE A 77 -19.03 -7.60 -0.08
C ILE A 77 -19.58 -7.88 1.32
N ALA A 78 -18.97 -7.32 2.36
CA ALA A 78 -19.46 -7.45 3.73
C ALA A 78 -20.88 -6.88 3.88
N ALA A 79 -21.15 -5.71 3.28
CA ALA A 79 -22.48 -5.12 3.25
C ALA A 79 -23.51 -6.04 2.54
N ALA A 80 -23.12 -6.75 1.48
CA ALA A 80 -23.96 -7.74 0.81
C ALA A 80 -24.34 -8.89 1.75
N VAL A 81 -23.36 -9.45 2.45
CA VAL A 81 -23.57 -10.54 3.41
C VAL A 81 -24.46 -10.09 4.57
N ILE A 82 -24.23 -8.89 5.11
CA ILE A 82 -25.06 -8.30 6.17
C ILE A 82 -26.49 -8.10 5.67
N THR A 83 -26.67 -7.53 4.47
CA THR A 83 -27.99 -7.31 3.89
C THR A 83 -28.73 -8.62 3.65
N PHE A 84 -28.02 -9.65 3.17
CA PHE A 84 -28.56 -11.00 3.03
C PHE A 84 -29.03 -11.55 4.38
N TYR A 85 -28.15 -11.59 5.38
CA TYR A 85 -28.45 -12.12 6.71
C TYR A 85 -29.61 -11.40 7.39
N LEU A 86 -29.61 -10.06 7.31
CA LEU A 86 -30.64 -9.23 7.89
C LEU A 86 -31.98 -9.42 7.17
N SER A 87 -31.97 -9.53 5.83
CA SER A 87 -33.18 -9.79 5.05
C SER A 87 -33.77 -11.16 5.36
N ASP A 88 -32.94 -12.21 5.38
CA ASP A 88 -33.36 -13.58 5.73
C ASP A 88 -34.00 -13.61 7.14
N ARG A 89 -33.35 -12.97 8.12
CA ARG A 89 -33.85 -12.95 9.49
C ARG A 89 -35.13 -12.13 9.64
N LEU A 90 -35.22 -10.98 8.97
CA LEU A 90 -36.41 -10.12 9.00
C LEU A 90 -37.60 -10.78 8.30
N ILE A 91 -37.39 -11.39 7.13
CA ILE A 91 -38.46 -12.07 6.39
C ILE A 91 -38.97 -13.26 7.20
N THR A 92 -38.05 -14.09 7.75
CA THR A 92 -38.44 -15.23 8.60
C THR A 92 -39.20 -14.77 9.84
N PHE A 93 -38.74 -13.69 10.49
CA PHE A 93 -39.41 -13.14 11.66
C PHE A 93 -40.80 -12.57 11.33
N ALA A 94 -40.91 -11.76 10.27
CA ALA A 94 -42.16 -11.15 9.87
C ALA A 94 -43.19 -12.20 9.40
N TRP A 95 -42.77 -13.17 8.61
CA TRP A 95 -43.65 -14.23 8.11
C TRP A 95 -44.05 -15.21 9.23
N GLY A 96 -43.16 -15.44 10.20
CA GLY A 96 -43.42 -16.30 11.36
C GLY A 96 -44.61 -15.85 12.23
N PHE A 97 -45.05 -14.59 12.13
CA PHE A 97 -46.28 -14.15 12.78
C PHE A 97 -47.57 -14.68 12.11
N PHE A 98 -47.50 -15.11 10.85
CA PHE A 98 -48.66 -15.49 10.06
C PHE A 98 -48.68 -16.99 9.72
N ALA A 99 -47.54 -17.57 9.34
CA ALA A 99 -47.42 -18.98 8.94
C ALA A 99 -45.98 -19.49 9.08
N GLU A 100 -45.77 -20.81 9.02
CA GLU A 100 -44.43 -21.41 8.95
C GLU A 100 -43.80 -21.12 7.56
N PRO A 101 -42.72 -20.30 7.49
CA PRO A 101 -42.11 -19.96 6.22
C PRO A 101 -41.25 -21.11 5.70
N ASP A 102 -41.33 -21.41 4.40
CA ASP A 102 -40.42 -22.34 3.74
C ASP A 102 -38.99 -21.74 3.71
N PRO A 103 -38.00 -22.36 4.37
CA PRO A 103 -36.64 -21.85 4.43
C PRO A 103 -35.98 -21.64 3.06
N THR A 104 -36.36 -22.44 2.06
CA THR A 104 -35.79 -22.40 0.71
C THR A 104 -36.20 -21.14 -0.04
N ILE A 105 -37.47 -20.74 0.10
CA ILE A 105 -38.02 -19.56 -0.57
C ILE A 105 -37.48 -18.29 0.08
N VAL A 106 -37.43 -18.26 1.42
CA VAL A 106 -36.95 -17.10 2.17
C VAL A 106 -35.46 -16.85 1.89
N SER A 107 -34.62 -17.88 1.99
CA SER A 107 -33.19 -17.75 1.71
C SER A 107 -32.90 -17.39 0.26
N GLY A 108 -33.65 -17.96 -0.70
CA GLY A 108 -33.55 -17.61 -2.12
C GLY A 108 -33.91 -16.14 -2.40
N ALA A 109 -35.02 -15.66 -1.84
CA ALA A 109 -35.43 -14.26 -1.96
C ALA A 109 -34.45 -13.30 -1.27
N ALA A 110 -33.99 -13.66 -0.07
CA ALA A 110 -32.99 -12.88 0.67
C ALA A 110 -31.66 -12.80 -0.10
N ALA A 111 -31.23 -13.88 -0.75
CA ALA A 111 -30.01 -13.89 -1.55
C ALA A 111 -30.11 -12.93 -2.74
N LEU A 112 -31.25 -12.93 -3.44
CA LEU A 112 -31.49 -11.98 -4.52
C LEU A 112 -31.52 -10.53 -4.03
N ILE A 113 -32.19 -10.26 -2.90
CA ILE A 113 -32.23 -8.93 -2.28
C ILE A 113 -30.83 -8.50 -1.84
N GLY A 114 -30.02 -9.40 -1.28
CA GLY A 114 -28.64 -9.12 -0.88
C GLY A 114 -27.74 -8.76 -2.06
N ILE A 115 -27.80 -9.55 -3.14
CA ILE A 115 -27.00 -9.32 -4.36
C ILE A 115 -27.44 -8.03 -5.06
N VAL A 116 -28.74 -7.87 -5.31
CA VAL A 116 -29.28 -6.68 -5.99
C VAL A 116 -29.10 -5.45 -5.13
N GLY A 117 -29.35 -5.54 -3.82
CA GLY A 117 -29.15 -4.47 -2.86
C GLY A 117 -27.69 -4.00 -2.83
N SER A 118 -26.74 -4.93 -2.74
CA SER A 118 -25.30 -4.61 -2.80
C SER A 118 -24.91 -3.97 -4.14
N PHE A 119 -25.42 -4.51 -5.26
CA PHE A 119 -25.14 -3.96 -6.58
C PHE A 119 -25.68 -2.53 -6.75
N LEU A 120 -26.91 -2.27 -6.31
CA LEU A 120 -27.51 -0.94 -6.35
C LEU A 120 -26.75 0.04 -5.45
N LEU A 121 -26.31 -0.41 -4.27
CA LEU A 121 -25.55 0.39 -3.34
C LEU A 121 -24.18 0.77 -3.91
N TYR A 122 -23.49 -0.18 -4.57
CA TYR A 122 -22.23 0.07 -5.26
C TYR A 122 -22.38 1.05 -6.42
N ARG A 123 -23.51 0.99 -7.13
CA ARG A 123 -23.78 1.87 -8.27
C ARG A 123 -24.17 3.29 -7.87
N HIS A 124 -24.55 3.52 -6.63
CA HIS A 124 -24.99 4.84 -6.17
C HIS A 124 -23.76 5.75 -5.93
N PRO A 125 -23.58 6.84 -6.71
CA PRO A 125 -22.32 7.60 -6.73
C PRO A 125 -21.99 8.19 -5.35
N ARG A 126 -22.99 8.70 -4.62
CA ARG A 126 -22.76 9.26 -3.28
C ARG A 126 -22.26 8.21 -2.27
N VAL A 127 -22.74 6.97 -2.37
CA VAL A 127 -22.34 5.93 -1.40
C VAL A 127 -20.94 5.43 -1.71
N ASN A 128 -20.64 5.27 -3.00
CA ASN A 128 -19.32 4.91 -3.45
C ASN A 128 -18.28 5.98 -3.06
N GLU A 129 -18.58 7.26 -3.29
CA GLU A 129 -17.72 8.39 -2.91
C GLU A 129 -17.49 8.43 -1.40
N LEU A 130 -18.55 8.37 -0.59
CA LEU A 130 -18.44 8.32 0.87
C LEU A 130 -17.61 7.13 1.36
N ALA A 131 -17.75 5.96 0.75
CA ALA A 131 -16.96 4.79 1.12
C ALA A 131 -15.46 5.00 0.87
N HIS A 132 -15.10 5.62 -0.26
CA HIS A 132 -13.71 5.95 -0.55
C HIS A 132 -13.16 7.03 0.38
N GLU A 133 -13.94 8.06 0.71
CA GLU A 133 -13.56 9.09 1.67
C GLU A 133 -13.30 8.51 3.06
N VAL A 134 -14.20 7.67 3.56
CA VAL A 134 -14.06 7.03 4.88
C VAL A 134 -12.84 6.14 4.93
N VAL A 135 -12.60 5.29 3.92
CA VAL A 135 -11.41 4.44 3.88
C VAL A 135 -10.14 5.29 3.76
N GLY A 136 -10.19 6.37 2.98
CA GLY A 136 -9.13 7.37 2.88
C GLY A 136 -8.78 7.97 4.25
N GLU A 137 -9.78 8.37 5.03
CA GLU A 137 -9.57 8.92 6.37
C GLU A 137 -9.11 7.85 7.38
N LEU A 138 -9.65 6.64 7.31
CA LEU A 138 -9.24 5.51 8.16
C LEU A 138 -7.78 5.11 7.90
N SER A 139 -7.27 5.27 6.68
CA SER A 139 -5.87 4.99 6.38
C SER A 139 -4.88 5.92 7.09
N LYS A 140 -5.34 7.10 7.52
CA LYS A 140 -4.56 8.08 8.29
C LYS A 140 -4.60 7.80 9.80
N VAL A 141 -5.48 6.91 10.26
CA VAL A 141 -5.61 6.57 11.68
C VAL A 141 -4.44 5.68 12.06
N THR A 142 -3.57 6.21 12.92
CA THR A 142 -2.48 5.45 13.52
C THR A 142 -3.06 4.51 14.57
N TRP A 143 -3.09 3.21 14.27
CA TRP A 143 -3.48 2.20 15.24
C TRP A 143 -2.34 1.93 16.23
N PRO A 144 -2.65 1.82 17.53
CA PRO A 144 -1.64 1.57 18.55
C PRO A 144 -0.93 0.24 18.31
N THR A 145 0.35 0.18 18.67
CA THR A 145 1.09 -1.07 18.61
C THR A 145 0.57 -2.06 19.66
N ARG A 146 0.88 -3.36 19.49
CA ARG A 146 0.43 -4.41 20.43
C ARG A 146 0.95 -4.14 21.85
N ASP A 147 2.15 -3.58 21.96
CA ASP A 147 2.78 -3.26 23.23
C ASP A 147 2.08 -2.09 23.93
N GLU A 148 1.77 -1.01 23.20
CA GLU A 148 0.99 0.12 23.71
C GLU A 148 -0.40 -0.30 24.21
N THR A 149 -1.07 -1.18 23.46
CA THR A 149 -2.37 -1.76 23.84
C THR A 149 -2.23 -2.60 25.12
N TYR A 150 -1.16 -3.39 25.23
CA TYR A 150 -0.89 -4.21 26.41
C TYR A 150 -0.66 -3.33 27.64
N TYR A 151 0.21 -2.32 27.55
CA TYR A 151 0.44 -1.40 28.67
C TYR A 151 -0.84 -0.67 29.08
N SER A 152 -1.65 -0.24 28.11
CA SER A 152 -2.94 0.41 28.38
C SER A 152 -3.91 -0.51 29.13
N THR A 153 -4.04 -1.77 28.72
CA THR A 153 -4.92 -2.74 29.40
C THR A 153 -4.41 -3.10 30.81
N VAL A 154 -3.10 -3.23 31.00
CA VAL A 154 -2.49 -3.45 32.32
C VAL A 154 -2.82 -2.31 33.27
N VAL A 155 -2.70 -1.05 32.82
CA VAL A 155 -3.09 0.11 33.63
C VAL A 155 -4.57 0.04 34.03
N VAL A 156 -5.46 -0.26 33.09
CA VAL A 156 -6.90 -0.40 33.37
C VAL A 156 -7.13 -1.47 34.44
N ILE A 157 -6.53 -2.66 34.30
CA ILE A 157 -6.66 -3.75 35.27
C ILE A 157 -6.20 -3.32 36.66
N VAL A 158 -5.03 -2.67 36.77
CA VAL A 158 -4.49 -2.20 38.05
C VAL A 158 -5.42 -1.15 38.67
N THR A 159 -5.91 -0.19 37.89
CA THR A 159 -6.85 0.82 38.39
C THR A 159 -8.19 0.21 38.83
N SER A 160 -8.70 -0.79 38.12
CA SER A 160 -9.92 -1.51 38.52
C SER A 160 -9.72 -2.30 39.82
N ILE A 161 -8.55 -2.92 40.03
CA ILE A 161 -8.24 -3.61 41.29
C ILE A 161 -8.20 -2.60 42.44
N ILE A 162 -7.54 -1.45 42.26
CA ILE A 162 -7.49 -0.41 43.29
C ILE A 162 -8.90 0.10 43.60
N ALA A 163 -9.72 0.36 42.58
CA ALA A 163 -11.11 0.79 42.75
C ALA A 163 -11.97 -0.26 43.48
N ALA A 164 -11.77 -1.54 43.17
CA ALA A 164 -12.46 -2.65 43.83
C ALA A 164 -12.06 -2.77 45.31
N VAL A 165 -10.77 -2.64 45.63
CA VAL A 165 -10.30 -2.62 47.03
C VAL A 165 -10.86 -1.42 47.77
N TYR A 166 -10.80 -0.23 47.18
CA TYR A 166 -11.35 0.99 47.75
C TYR A 166 -12.83 0.83 48.05
N THR A 167 -13.62 0.41 47.07
CA THR A 167 -15.07 0.21 47.23
C THR A 167 -15.36 -0.87 48.26
N GLY A 168 -14.63 -1.99 48.26
CA GLY A 168 -14.79 -3.06 49.25
C GLY A 168 -14.50 -2.62 50.68
N VAL A 169 -13.53 -1.73 50.90
CA VAL A 169 -13.30 -1.12 52.23
C VAL A 169 -14.48 -0.25 52.64
N PHE A 170 -15.02 0.56 51.73
CA PHE A 170 -16.20 1.38 52.01
C PHE A 170 -17.43 0.53 52.32
N ASP A 171 -17.66 -0.55 51.58
CA ASP A 171 -18.76 -1.49 51.84
C ASP A 171 -18.61 -2.14 53.23
N ALA A 172 -17.39 -2.54 53.61
CA ALA A 172 -17.11 -3.11 54.93
C ALA A 172 -17.30 -2.10 56.07
N LEU A 173 -16.84 -0.86 55.89
CA LEU A 173 -17.05 0.22 56.86
C LEU A 173 -18.54 0.53 57.03
N TRP A 174 -19.29 0.54 55.92
CA TRP A 174 -20.73 0.79 55.97
C TRP A 174 -21.49 -0.36 56.64
N SER A 175 -21.09 -1.61 56.39
CA SER A 175 -21.62 -2.77 57.11
C SER A 175 -21.40 -2.63 58.61
N ALA A 176 -20.16 -2.35 59.04
CA ALA A 176 -19.83 -2.20 60.46
C ALA A 176 -20.58 -1.02 61.12
N PHE A 177 -20.72 0.09 60.42
CA PHE A 177 -21.48 1.25 60.89
C PHE A 177 -22.97 0.92 61.05
N THR A 178 -23.53 0.20 60.07
CA THR A 178 -24.94 -0.20 60.07
C THR A 178 -25.22 -1.27 61.13
N ASP A 179 -24.32 -2.23 61.32
CA ASP A 179 -24.44 -3.23 62.38
C ASP A 179 -24.38 -2.59 63.78
N LEU A 180 -23.53 -1.57 63.96
CA LEU A 180 -23.48 -0.81 65.21
C LEU A 180 -24.80 -0.07 65.49
N ILE A 181 -25.45 0.52 64.46
CA ILE A 181 -26.69 1.29 64.66
C ILE A 181 -27.89 0.38 64.96
N TYR A 182 -27.97 -0.80 64.34
CA TYR A 182 -29.10 -1.71 64.55
C TYR A 182 -28.95 -2.62 65.76
N ASN A 183 -27.73 -2.82 66.26
CA ASN A 183 -27.45 -3.61 67.46
C ASN A 183 -27.49 -2.77 68.75
N VAL A 184 -27.75 -1.47 68.66
CA VAL A 184 -27.95 -0.56 69.81
C VAL A 184 -29.41 -0.33 70.13
#